data_AF-A0A7X2NM24-F1
#
_entry.id   AF-A0A7X2NM24-F1
#
_cell.length_a   1.000
_cell.length_b   1.000
_cell.length_c   1.000
_cell.angle_alpha   90.00
_cell.angle_beta   90.00
_cell.angle_gamma   90.00
#
_symmetry.space_group_name_H-M   'P 1'
#
loop_
_entity.id
_entity.type
_entity.pdbx_description
1 polymer ?
#
loop_
_entity_poly.entity_id
_entity_poly.type
_entity_poly.pdbx_seq_one_letter_code
_entity_poly.pdbx_strand_id
1 'polypeptide(L)'
;MPYLLSIPLNDFKKHAMILNSMLNESFSLERMIESMNILEEIKAHKDDLTPKELKIFHIVMNNPIDISSSTTSQIAARYHVSQSSISRFCQKVGYSSFSDFRMALYLSSSTNKFDELKLPEFQDFTYYMCEQVKAVKAALTDTLLHSLAERILNSDSIYVSGATYSSIPAQLLTQQLVLASVPAHFVPNGNEIELLHITRNTDTFILFSAGNPTHADFLNSTKEISLEKKPYTILITFSNKHPLRKLVDAVICLPNWVSLHYPVSVDNSFTTNTFCNIFFNYLMNFISEH
;
A
#
# COMPACT_ATOMS: atom_id res chain seq x y z
N MET A 1 15.44 -2.22 -57.08
CA MET A 1 14.19 -2.89 -57.51
C MET A 1 14.56 -4.30 -57.95
N PRO A 2 13.73 -5.33 -57.75
CA PRO A 2 13.31 -5.89 -56.45
C PRO A 2 13.41 -7.44 -56.43
N TYR A 3 13.46 -8.07 -55.25
CA TYR A 3 12.69 -9.29 -54.94
C TYR A 3 12.66 -9.47 -53.42
N LEU A 4 11.79 -8.68 -52.79
CA LEU A 4 11.16 -9.03 -51.52
C LEU A 4 10.19 -10.18 -51.80
N LEU A 5 10.52 -11.40 -51.38
CA LEU A 5 9.52 -12.44 -51.17
C LEU A 5 8.88 -12.18 -49.81
N SER A 6 7.66 -11.65 -49.88
CA SER A 6 6.74 -11.38 -48.79
C SER A 6 6.36 -12.67 -48.06
N ILE A 7 6.91 -12.87 -46.87
CA ILE A 7 6.24 -13.67 -45.84
C ILE A 7 5.26 -12.71 -45.13
N PRO A 8 3.96 -13.04 -45.02
CA PRO A 8 3.02 -12.12 -44.38
C PRO A 8 3.44 -11.89 -42.91
N LEU A 9 3.61 -10.63 -42.53
CA LEU A 9 3.98 -10.19 -41.16
C LEU A 9 2.99 -10.66 -40.07
N ASN A 10 1.86 -11.26 -40.45
CA ASN A 10 0.79 -11.67 -39.56
C ASN A 10 1.00 -13.04 -38.89
N ASP A 11 1.91 -13.90 -39.36
CA ASP A 11 2.08 -15.25 -38.77
C ASP A 11 3.20 -15.36 -37.73
N PHE A 12 4.22 -14.49 -37.76
CA PHE A 12 5.31 -14.51 -36.79
C PHE A 12 4.90 -13.93 -35.43
N LYS A 13 4.10 -12.85 -35.43
CA LYS A 13 3.51 -12.29 -34.19
C LYS A 13 2.48 -13.23 -33.58
N LYS A 14 1.72 -13.98 -34.38
CA LYS A 14 0.75 -14.95 -33.88
C LYS A 14 1.44 -16.16 -33.25
N HIS A 15 2.47 -16.73 -33.87
CA HIS A 15 3.23 -17.84 -33.28
C HIS A 15 4.06 -17.42 -32.06
N ALA A 16 4.69 -16.24 -32.06
CA ALA A 16 5.42 -15.74 -30.90
C ALA A 16 4.49 -15.31 -29.74
N MET A 17 3.30 -14.76 -30.03
CA MET A 17 2.27 -14.52 -29.00
C MET A 17 1.69 -15.82 -28.45
N ILE A 18 1.48 -16.84 -29.28
CA ILE A 18 0.95 -18.13 -28.82
C ILE A 18 2.00 -18.90 -28.02
N LEU A 19 3.29 -18.86 -28.40
CA LEU A 19 4.37 -19.44 -27.58
C LEU A 19 4.62 -18.65 -26.29
N ASN A 20 4.61 -17.31 -26.29
CA ASN A 20 4.72 -16.51 -25.06
C ASN A 20 3.45 -16.55 -24.21
N SER A 21 2.25 -16.68 -24.79
CA SER A 21 1.02 -16.88 -24.02
C SER A 21 0.99 -18.29 -23.47
N MET A 22 1.39 -19.32 -24.20
CA MET A 22 1.47 -20.69 -23.68
C MET A 22 2.56 -20.87 -22.62
N LEU A 23 3.72 -20.19 -22.73
CA LEU A 23 4.78 -20.22 -21.71
C LEU A 23 4.45 -19.38 -20.46
N ASN A 24 3.72 -18.27 -20.59
CA ASN A 24 3.28 -17.48 -19.44
C ASN A 24 1.99 -18.02 -18.82
N GLU A 25 1.05 -18.54 -19.60
CA GLU A 25 -0.20 -19.11 -19.10
C GLU A 25 0.05 -20.46 -18.43
N SER A 26 0.93 -21.33 -18.93
CA SER A 26 1.27 -22.57 -18.20
C SER A 26 1.94 -22.28 -16.85
N PHE A 27 2.86 -21.32 -16.79
CA PHE A 27 3.54 -20.92 -15.55
C PHE A 27 2.64 -20.16 -14.56
N SER A 28 1.67 -19.40 -15.07
CA SER A 28 0.70 -18.65 -14.26
C SER A 28 -0.49 -19.53 -13.84
N LEU A 29 -0.92 -20.46 -14.68
CA LEU A 29 -1.96 -21.44 -14.39
C LEU A 29 -1.46 -22.51 -13.43
N GLU A 30 -0.22 -22.99 -13.53
CA GLU A 30 0.34 -23.91 -12.52
C GLU A 30 0.38 -23.26 -11.14
N ARG A 31 0.80 -21.99 -11.04
CA ARG A 31 0.74 -21.23 -9.77
C ARG A 31 -0.68 -20.85 -9.34
N MET A 32 -1.61 -20.64 -10.29
CA MET A 32 -3.02 -20.39 -9.98
C MET A 32 -3.76 -21.68 -9.57
N ILE A 33 -3.35 -22.83 -10.08
CA ILE A 33 -3.85 -24.16 -9.70
C ILE A 33 -3.24 -24.55 -8.34
N GLU A 34 -1.97 -24.24 -8.08
CA GLU A 34 -1.39 -24.30 -6.72
C GLU A 34 -2.07 -23.33 -5.75
N SER A 35 -2.62 -22.21 -6.25
CA SER A 35 -3.40 -21.27 -5.45
C SER A 35 -4.82 -21.75 -5.09
N MET A 36 -5.17 -23.01 -5.43
CA MET A 36 -6.37 -23.68 -4.94
C MET A 36 -6.29 -23.85 -3.42
N ASN A 37 -6.75 -22.79 -2.77
CA ASN A 37 -7.11 -22.65 -1.37
C ASN A 37 -5.98 -22.98 -0.39
N ILE A 38 -5.01 -22.06 -0.24
CA ILE A 38 -4.03 -22.04 0.86
C ILE A 38 -4.65 -22.36 2.23
N LEU A 39 -5.92 -22.00 2.48
CA LEU A 39 -6.59 -22.37 3.73
C LEU A 39 -6.84 -23.88 3.83
N GLU A 40 -7.15 -24.56 2.73
CA GLU A 40 -7.20 -26.03 2.65
C GLU A 40 -5.81 -26.65 2.84
N GLU A 41 -4.77 -26.09 2.24
CA GLU A 41 -3.38 -26.53 2.43
C GLU A 41 -2.95 -26.41 3.91
N ILE A 42 -3.28 -25.28 4.55
CA ILE A 42 -3.03 -25.07 5.98
C ILE A 42 -3.86 -26.05 6.83
N LYS A 43 -5.12 -26.31 6.47
CA LYS A 43 -5.97 -27.31 7.16
C LYS A 43 -5.38 -28.71 7.09
N ALA A 44 -4.76 -29.09 5.97
CA ALA A 44 -4.14 -30.41 5.82
C ALA A 44 -3.04 -30.68 6.86
N HIS A 45 -2.37 -29.64 7.35
CA HIS A 45 -1.31 -29.74 8.36
C HIS A 45 -1.83 -29.70 9.80
N LYS A 46 -3.14 -29.53 10.03
CA LYS A 46 -3.74 -29.25 11.34
C LYS A 46 -3.40 -30.31 12.39
N ASP A 47 -3.43 -31.58 12.02
CA ASP A 47 -3.23 -32.69 12.95
C ASP A 47 -1.77 -32.83 13.40
N ASP A 48 -0.83 -32.27 12.63
CA ASP A 48 0.60 -32.27 12.97
C ASP A 48 0.99 -31.06 13.84
N LEU A 49 0.08 -30.12 14.10
CA LEU A 49 0.37 -28.89 14.84
C LEU A 49 0.47 -29.12 16.35
N THR A 50 1.49 -28.54 16.96
CA THR A 50 1.58 -28.47 18.43
C THR A 50 0.48 -27.57 19.00
N PRO A 51 0.16 -27.66 20.31
CA PRO A 51 -0.85 -26.79 20.93
C PRO A 51 -0.59 -25.28 20.73
N LYS A 52 0.68 -24.86 20.66
CA LYS A 52 1.06 -23.45 20.41
C LYS A 52 0.88 -23.07 18.94
N GLU A 53 1.10 -24.00 18.01
CA GLU A 53 0.90 -23.79 16.57
C GLU A 53 -0.59 -23.82 16.21
N LEU A 54 -1.40 -24.64 16.88
CA LEU A 54 -2.86 -24.65 16.75
C LEU A 54 -3.47 -23.29 17.08
N LYS A 55 -2.93 -22.57 18.08
CA LYS A 55 -3.33 -21.19 18.36
C LYS A 55 -3.13 -20.29 17.13
N ILE A 56 -2.00 -20.42 16.45
CA ILE A 56 -1.66 -19.63 15.25
C ILE A 56 -2.54 -20.05 14.07
N PHE A 57 -2.76 -21.35 13.88
CA PHE A 57 -3.70 -21.89 12.90
C PHE A 57 -5.09 -21.25 13.05
N HIS A 58 -5.66 -21.24 14.26
CA HIS A 58 -6.97 -20.64 14.50
C HIS A 58 -7.00 -19.13 14.23
N ILE A 59 -5.92 -18.42 14.58
CA ILE A 59 -5.77 -17.01 14.27
C ILE A 59 -5.82 -16.78 12.75
N VAL A 60 -5.09 -17.57 11.97
CA VAL A 60 -5.04 -17.48 10.50
C VAL A 60 -6.39 -17.83 9.88
N MET A 61 -7.02 -18.94 10.30
CA MET A 61 -8.33 -19.36 9.77
C MET A 61 -9.43 -18.33 10.03
N ASN A 62 -9.41 -17.70 11.20
CA ASN A 62 -10.44 -16.75 11.58
C ASN A 62 -10.19 -15.34 11.00
N ASN A 63 -8.93 -14.97 10.72
CA ASN A 63 -8.58 -13.61 10.31
C ASN A 63 -7.55 -13.58 9.16
N PRO A 64 -7.76 -14.27 8.02
CA PRO A 64 -6.75 -14.40 6.98
C PRO A 64 -6.34 -13.06 6.34
N ILE A 65 -7.29 -12.13 6.19
CA ILE A 65 -7.07 -10.77 5.65
C ILE A 65 -6.23 -9.91 6.61
N ASP A 66 -6.47 -10.05 7.91
CA ASP A 66 -5.71 -9.31 8.92
C ASP A 66 -4.26 -9.79 9.01
N ILE A 67 -4.07 -11.10 8.89
CA ILE A 67 -2.73 -11.72 8.87
C ILE A 67 -1.98 -11.34 7.60
N SER A 68 -2.64 -11.34 6.44
CA SER A 68 -2.01 -10.97 5.17
C SER A 68 -1.59 -9.48 5.11
N SER A 69 -2.20 -8.62 5.92
CA SER A 69 -1.91 -7.18 5.98
C SER A 69 -1.03 -6.74 7.15
N SER A 70 -0.59 -7.67 8.01
CA SER A 70 0.19 -7.36 9.22
C SER A 70 1.64 -7.89 9.17
N THR A 71 2.52 -7.32 9.98
CA THR A 71 3.87 -7.86 10.24
C THR A 71 3.84 -8.89 11.38
N THR A 72 4.87 -9.75 11.46
CA THR A 72 5.03 -10.70 12.58
C THR A 72 4.98 -10.01 13.94
N SER A 73 5.63 -8.84 14.07
CA SER A 73 5.62 -8.03 15.29
C SER A 73 4.22 -7.58 15.69
N GLN A 74 3.42 -7.12 14.72
CA GLN A 74 2.05 -6.68 14.96
C GLN A 74 1.13 -7.84 15.33
N ILE A 75 1.27 -8.99 14.67
CA ILE A 75 0.50 -10.21 14.97
C ILE A 75 0.85 -10.74 16.36
N ALA A 76 2.14 -10.79 16.68
CA ALA A 76 2.64 -11.23 17.98
C ALA A 76 2.06 -10.39 19.13
N ALA A 77 2.10 -9.07 18.98
CA ALA A 77 1.54 -8.13 19.96
C ALA A 77 0.02 -8.29 20.09
N ARG A 78 -0.69 -8.42 18.96
CA ARG A 78 -2.16 -8.46 18.91
C ARG A 78 -2.75 -9.74 19.49
N TYR A 79 -2.16 -10.89 19.16
CA TYR A 79 -2.71 -12.20 19.52
C TYR A 79 -1.97 -12.87 20.69
N HIS A 80 -1.04 -12.15 21.32
CA HIS A 80 -0.22 -12.63 22.43
C HIS A 80 0.46 -13.97 22.08
N VAL A 81 1.20 -13.95 20.97
CA VAL A 81 2.04 -15.06 20.48
C VAL A 81 3.45 -14.53 20.23
N SER A 82 4.45 -15.42 20.18
CA SER A 82 5.82 -14.98 19.86
C SER A 82 6.02 -14.91 18.35
N GLN A 83 6.83 -13.96 17.86
CA GLN A 83 7.20 -13.89 16.44
C GLN A 83 7.86 -15.19 15.95
N SER A 84 8.68 -15.80 16.80
CA SER A 84 9.32 -17.08 16.51
C SER A 84 8.31 -18.21 16.28
N SER A 85 7.19 -18.21 17.01
CA SER A 85 6.12 -19.20 16.84
C SER A 85 5.39 -19.01 15.50
N ILE A 86 5.21 -17.76 15.06
CA ILE A 86 4.63 -17.43 13.75
C ILE A 86 5.54 -17.94 12.63
N SER A 87 6.84 -17.65 12.71
CA SER A 87 7.81 -18.11 11.70
C SER A 87 7.88 -19.64 11.62
N ARG A 88 7.87 -20.33 12.77
CA ARG A 88 7.90 -21.79 12.84
C ARG A 88 6.62 -22.41 12.25
N PHE A 89 5.47 -21.81 12.53
CA PHE A 89 4.19 -22.20 11.93
C PHE A 89 4.25 -22.09 10.40
N CYS A 90 4.68 -20.95 9.85
CA CYS A 90 4.78 -20.76 8.39
C CYS A 90 5.68 -21.81 7.72
N GLN A 91 6.84 -22.10 8.31
CA GLN A 91 7.75 -23.14 7.84
C GLN A 91 7.12 -24.53 7.87
N LYS A 92 6.36 -24.83 8.92
CA LYS A 92 5.71 -26.12 9.10
C LYS A 92 4.57 -26.36 8.11
N VAL A 93 3.91 -25.31 7.65
CA VAL A 93 2.83 -25.38 6.64
C VAL A 93 3.35 -25.14 5.21
N GLY A 94 4.66 -25.28 4.98
CA GLY A 94 5.25 -25.32 3.64
C GLY A 94 5.91 -24.03 3.13
N TYR A 95 5.99 -22.97 3.93
CA TYR A 95 6.47 -21.66 3.47
C TYR A 95 7.84 -21.31 4.02
N SER A 96 8.75 -20.86 3.14
CA SER A 96 10.14 -20.57 3.52
C SER A 96 10.25 -19.43 4.56
N SER A 97 9.34 -18.46 4.49
CA SER A 97 9.26 -17.32 5.39
C SER A 97 7.82 -16.86 5.64
N PHE A 98 7.64 -16.04 6.68
CA PHE A 98 6.35 -15.36 6.90
C PHE A 98 5.99 -14.42 5.73
N SER A 99 6.97 -13.83 5.05
CA SER A 99 6.71 -12.96 3.90
C SER A 99 6.08 -13.73 2.74
N ASP A 100 6.56 -14.94 2.46
CA ASP A 100 6.03 -15.81 1.40
C ASP A 100 4.63 -16.28 1.76
N PHE A 101 4.45 -16.74 3.01
CA PHE A 101 3.15 -17.12 3.56
C PHE A 101 2.12 -15.98 3.48
N ARG A 102 2.54 -14.77 3.87
CA ARG A 102 1.72 -13.56 3.84
C ARG A 102 1.31 -13.20 2.41
N MET A 103 2.24 -13.30 1.46
CA MET A 103 1.96 -13.03 0.05
C MET A 103 0.97 -14.06 -0.52
N ALA A 104 1.15 -15.34 -0.20
CA ALA A 104 0.25 -16.40 -0.65
C ALA A 104 -1.16 -16.23 -0.05
N LEU A 105 -1.27 -15.87 1.25
CA LEU A 105 -2.55 -15.50 1.86
C LEU A 105 -3.19 -14.24 1.25
N TYR A 106 -2.37 -13.27 0.85
CA TYR A 106 -2.86 -12.05 0.19
C TYR A 106 -3.48 -12.39 -1.17
N LEU A 107 -2.78 -13.19 -1.97
CA LEU A 107 -3.23 -13.64 -3.29
C LEU A 107 -4.45 -14.57 -3.23
N SER A 108 -4.54 -15.43 -2.22
CA SER A 108 -5.71 -16.31 -2.05
C SER A 108 -6.95 -15.56 -1.57
N SER A 109 -6.77 -14.46 -0.84
CA SER A 109 -7.87 -13.63 -0.35
C SER A 109 -8.57 -12.87 -1.49
N SER A 110 -7.90 -12.70 -2.63
CA SER A 110 -8.53 -12.20 -3.86
C SER A 110 -9.37 -13.24 -4.61
N THR A 111 -9.29 -14.53 -4.27
CA THR A 111 -9.93 -15.62 -5.04
C THR A 111 -10.95 -16.46 -4.25
N ASN A 112 -10.82 -16.63 -2.93
CA ASN A 112 -11.50 -17.72 -2.18
C ASN A 112 -12.57 -17.30 -1.14
N LYS A 113 -13.39 -16.26 -1.35
CA LYS A 113 -14.54 -15.96 -0.47
C LYS A 113 -15.88 -15.93 -1.22
N PHE A 114 -16.20 -17.00 -1.93
CA PHE A 114 -17.48 -17.13 -2.66
C PHE A 114 -18.52 -18.06 -2.05
N ASP A 115 -18.26 -18.76 -0.95
CA ASP A 115 -19.27 -19.64 -0.36
C ASP A 115 -19.64 -19.28 1.08
N GLU A 116 -20.95 -19.15 1.29
CA GLU A 116 -21.68 -19.11 2.55
C GLU A 116 -21.61 -17.82 3.39
N LEU A 117 -22.23 -16.76 2.88
CA LEU A 117 -23.11 -15.85 3.62
C LEU A 117 -23.96 -15.16 2.55
N LYS A 118 -25.26 -14.93 2.78
CA LYS A 118 -26.11 -14.15 1.86
C LYS A 118 -25.57 -12.71 1.79
N LEU A 119 -24.61 -12.49 0.91
CA LEU A 119 -24.02 -11.18 0.63
C LEU A 119 -24.96 -10.42 -0.31
N PRO A 120 -25.07 -9.09 -0.18
CA PRO A 120 -25.63 -8.27 -1.25
C PRO A 120 -24.94 -8.65 -2.56
N GLU A 121 -25.70 -8.68 -3.66
CA GLU A 121 -25.28 -9.12 -4.99
C GLU A 121 -23.84 -8.66 -5.27
N PHE A 122 -22.90 -9.62 -5.31
CA PHE A 122 -21.47 -9.35 -5.46
C PHE A 122 -21.28 -8.47 -6.69
N GLN A 123 -20.81 -7.24 -6.46
CA GLN A 123 -20.59 -6.30 -7.53
C GLN A 123 -19.23 -6.58 -8.19
N ASP A 124 -19.06 -6.14 -9.42
CA ASP A 124 -17.78 -6.31 -10.10
C ASP A 124 -16.67 -5.44 -9.48
N PHE A 125 -15.42 -5.70 -9.88
CA PHE A 125 -14.27 -4.94 -9.41
C PHE A 125 -14.38 -3.43 -9.71
N THR A 126 -14.99 -3.06 -10.84
CA THR A 126 -15.17 -1.66 -11.27
C THR A 126 -16.04 -0.90 -10.28
N TYR A 127 -17.11 -1.52 -9.79
CA TYR A 127 -17.97 -0.94 -8.76
C TYR A 127 -17.17 -0.61 -7.50
N TYR A 128 -16.37 -1.54 -6.99
CA TYR A 128 -15.58 -1.31 -5.77
C TYR A 128 -14.48 -0.25 -5.96
N MET A 129 -13.92 -0.12 -7.17
CA MET A 129 -13.00 0.97 -7.50
C MET A 129 -13.70 2.33 -7.43
N CYS A 130 -14.93 2.43 -7.95
CA CYS A 130 -15.75 3.65 -7.85
C CYS A 130 -16.10 3.97 -6.38
N GLU A 131 -16.49 2.97 -5.59
CA GLU A 131 -16.78 3.15 -4.16
C GLU A 131 -15.52 3.57 -3.38
N GLN A 132 -14.36 3.03 -3.72
CA GLN A 132 -13.08 3.43 -3.13
C GLN A 132 -12.77 4.91 -3.43
N VAL A 133 -13.06 5.41 -4.64
CA VAL A 133 -12.91 6.85 -4.97
C VAL A 133 -13.84 7.71 -4.11
N LYS A 134 -15.12 7.32 -3.98
CA LYS A 134 -16.09 8.04 -3.14
C LYS A 134 -15.66 8.06 -1.68
N ALA A 135 -15.17 6.93 -1.16
CA ALA A 135 -14.67 6.82 0.20
C ALA A 135 -13.46 7.73 0.45
N VAL A 136 -12.52 7.81 -0.51
CA VAL A 136 -11.40 8.75 -0.42
C VAL A 136 -11.91 10.19 -0.39
N LYS A 137 -12.81 10.58 -1.31
CA LYS A 137 -13.38 11.94 -1.29
C LYS A 137 -14.08 12.26 0.02
N ALA A 138 -14.84 11.32 0.58
CA ALA A 138 -15.53 11.50 1.86
C ALA A 138 -14.56 11.66 3.05
N ALA A 139 -13.40 11.00 3.01
CA ALA A 139 -12.34 11.16 4.02
C ALA A 139 -11.62 12.52 3.93
N LEU A 140 -11.68 13.19 2.77
CA LEU A 140 -11.06 14.48 2.51
C LEU A 140 -12.09 15.60 2.66
N THR A 141 -12.39 15.94 3.92
CA THR A 141 -13.29 17.05 4.25
C THR A 141 -12.75 18.38 3.72
N ASP A 142 -13.64 19.34 3.46
CA ASP A 142 -13.22 20.65 2.95
C ASP A 142 -12.28 21.37 3.92
N THR A 143 -12.48 21.23 5.24
CA THR A 143 -11.56 21.76 6.26
C THR A 143 -10.16 21.13 6.16
N LEU A 144 -10.08 19.83 5.91
CA LEU A 144 -8.80 19.14 5.75
C LEU A 144 -8.10 19.57 4.45
N LEU A 145 -8.85 19.66 3.34
CA LEU A 145 -8.30 20.12 2.06
C LEU A 145 -7.82 21.57 2.13
N HIS A 146 -8.61 22.44 2.75
CA HIS A 146 -8.27 23.85 2.96
C HIS A 146 -6.99 24.01 3.79
N SER A 147 -6.95 23.40 4.98
CA SER A 147 -5.77 23.48 5.86
C SER A 147 -4.51 22.87 5.24
N LEU A 148 -4.65 21.79 4.45
CA LEU A 148 -3.54 21.21 3.71
C LEU A 148 -3.06 22.14 2.58
N ALA A 149 -3.97 22.77 1.84
CA ALA A 149 -3.64 23.73 0.79
C ALA A 149 -2.93 24.96 1.37
N GLU A 150 -3.46 25.55 2.43
CA GLU A 150 -2.82 26.66 3.15
C GLU A 150 -1.42 26.27 3.65
N ARG A 151 -1.28 25.08 4.25
CA ARG A 151 0.01 24.60 4.72
C ARG A 151 1.03 24.50 3.59
N ILE A 152 0.62 23.92 2.45
CA ILE A 152 1.49 23.72 1.29
C ILE A 152 1.88 25.06 0.66
N LEU A 153 0.93 25.98 0.48
CA LEU A 153 1.19 27.28 -0.15
C LEU A 153 2.02 28.23 0.72
N ASN A 154 1.93 28.10 2.05
CA ASN A 154 2.75 28.87 2.98
C ASN A 154 4.11 28.23 3.29
N SER A 155 4.44 27.08 2.68
CA SER A 155 5.74 26.42 2.89
C SER A 155 6.78 26.92 1.89
N ASP A 156 8.01 27.18 2.36
CA ASP A 156 9.12 27.59 1.48
C ASP A 156 9.52 26.45 0.53
N SER A 157 9.52 25.22 1.03
CA SER A 157 9.76 24.00 0.24
C SER A 157 8.97 22.82 0.79
N ILE A 158 8.49 21.97 -0.13
CA ILE A 158 7.80 20.73 0.20
C ILE A 158 8.69 19.53 -0.18
N TYR A 159 8.93 18.64 0.77
CA TYR A 159 9.66 17.40 0.55
C TYR A 159 8.68 16.23 0.66
N VAL A 160 8.63 15.36 -0.35
CA VAL A 160 7.69 14.24 -0.39
C VAL A 160 8.47 12.94 -0.44
N SER A 161 8.23 12.04 0.52
CA SER A 161 8.92 10.73 0.59
C SER A 161 7.94 9.58 0.76
N GLY A 162 8.32 8.44 0.22
CA GLY A 162 7.66 7.15 0.43
C GLY A 162 8.55 6.02 -0.06
N ALA A 163 8.50 4.87 0.62
CA ALA A 163 9.31 3.71 0.26
C ALA A 163 8.53 2.72 -0.62
N THR A 164 9.20 2.10 -1.59
CA THR A 164 8.62 1.05 -2.46
C THR A 164 7.33 1.52 -3.16
N TYR A 165 6.19 0.86 -2.97
CA TYR A 165 4.90 1.26 -3.53
C TYR A 165 4.43 2.65 -3.04
N SER A 166 4.83 3.07 -1.84
CA SER A 166 4.53 4.42 -1.34
C SER A 166 5.36 5.51 -2.04
N SER A 167 6.41 5.16 -2.79
CA SER A 167 7.16 6.13 -3.60
C SER A 167 6.40 6.61 -4.83
N ILE A 168 5.43 5.83 -5.32
CA ILE A 168 4.62 6.15 -6.50
C ILE A 168 3.73 7.38 -6.24
N PRO A 169 2.84 7.39 -5.23
CA PRO A 169 2.05 8.58 -4.92
C PRO A 169 2.92 9.75 -4.45
N ALA A 170 4.08 9.49 -3.84
CA ALA A 170 5.02 10.54 -3.45
C ALA A 170 5.56 11.29 -4.69
N GLN A 171 6.04 10.57 -5.70
CA GLN A 171 6.50 11.16 -6.96
C GLN A 171 5.37 11.86 -7.71
N LEU A 172 4.17 11.27 -7.75
CA LEU A 172 2.99 11.87 -8.37
C LEU A 172 2.65 13.22 -7.72
N LEU A 173 2.56 13.27 -6.39
CA LEU A 173 2.27 14.49 -5.66
C LEU A 173 3.36 15.55 -5.87
N THR A 174 4.64 15.16 -5.83
CA THR A 174 5.75 16.08 -6.14
C THR A 174 5.57 16.72 -7.51
N GLN A 175 5.32 15.91 -8.55
CA GLN A 175 5.14 16.42 -9.91
C GLN A 175 3.93 17.36 -10.01
N GLN A 176 2.82 17.00 -9.37
CA GLN A 176 1.62 17.82 -9.31
C GLN A 176 1.88 19.17 -8.63
N LEU A 177 2.59 19.19 -7.51
CA LEU A 177 2.96 20.44 -6.82
C LEU A 177 3.85 21.32 -7.71
N VAL A 178 4.84 20.73 -8.39
CA VAL A 178 5.69 21.48 -9.33
C VAL A 178 4.87 22.05 -10.49
N LEU A 179 3.89 21.32 -11.02
CA LEU A 179 2.96 21.83 -12.04
C LEU A 179 2.10 22.99 -11.53
N ALA A 180 1.75 23.00 -10.25
CA ALA A 180 1.09 24.12 -9.58
C ALA A 180 2.05 25.28 -9.24
N SER A 181 3.30 25.25 -9.70
CA SER A 181 4.36 26.22 -9.36
C SER A 181 4.68 26.29 -7.86
N VAL A 182 4.42 25.21 -7.12
CA VAL A 182 4.77 25.06 -5.71
C VAL A 182 6.13 24.34 -5.62
N PRO A 183 7.15 24.90 -4.94
CA PRO A 183 8.47 24.27 -4.81
C PRO A 183 8.38 22.93 -4.07
N ALA A 184 8.51 21.83 -4.81
CA ALA A 184 8.41 20.48 -4.27
C ALA A 184 9.53 19.56 -4.77
N HIS A 185 10.00 18.69 -3.88
CA HIS A 185 11.11 17.76 -4.11
C HIS A 185 10.70 16.35 -3.69
N PHE A 186 10.89 15.39 -4.60
CA PHE A 186 10.79 13.98 -4.24
C PHE A 186 12.06 13.56 -3.52
N VAL A 187 11.92 12.89 -2.39
CA VAL A 187 13.02 12.41 -1.57
C VAL A 187 12.95 10.88 -1.53
N PRO A 188 13.95 10.18 -2.10
CA PRO A 188 14.07 8.75 -1.94
C PRO A 188 14.16 8.36 -0.46
N ASN A 189 13.57 7.22 -0.11
CA ASN A 189 13.66 6.74 1.27
C ASN A 189 15.11 6.45 1.67
N GLY A 190 15.50 6.93 2.85
CA GLY A 190 16.86 6.91 3.39
C GLY A 190 17.57 8.26 3.28
N ASN A 191 17.19 9.11 2.32
CA ASN A 191 17.82 10.42 2.10
C ASN A 191 17.16 11.55 2.89
N GLU A 192 16.07 11.31 3.62
CA GLU A 192 15.36 12.35 4.36
C GLU A 192 16.24 12.97 5.46
N ILE A 193 17.10 12.16 6.08
CA ILE A 193 18.01 12.63 7.15
C ILE A 193 19.03 13.63 6.60
N GLU A 194 19.55 13.42 5.39
CA GLU A 194 20.54 14.32 4.77
C GLU A 194 19.98 15.74 4.58
N LEU A 195 18.66 15.85 4.33
CA LEU A 195 17.99 17.13 4.14
C LEU A 195 17.81 17.92 5.43
N LEU A 196 17.89 17.27 6.60
CA LEU A 196 17.78 17.98 7.89
C LEU A 196 18.86 19.05 8.10
N HIS A 197 19.96 18.99 7.34
CA HIS A 197 21.01 20.01 7.36
C HIS A 197 20.57 21.35 6.76
N ILE A 198 19.57 21.35 5.88
CA ILE A 198 19.11 22.53 5.14
C ILE A 198 17.66 22.92 5.44
N THR A 199 16.87 22.04 6.05
CA THR A 199 15.46 22.29 6.35
C THR A 199 15.25 23.33 7.45
N ARG A 200 14.08 23.97 7.40
CA ARG A 200 13.59 24.96 8.35
C ARG A 200 12.16 24.65 8.78
N ASN A 201 11.69 25.36 9.80
CA ASN A 201 10.30 25.28 10.26
C ASN A 201 9.26 25.81 9.27
N THR A 202 9.71 26.57 8.27
CA THR A 202 8.92 27.00 7.11
C THR A 202 8.76 25.90 6.06
N ASP A 203 9.51 24.79 6.15
CA ASP A 203 9.38 23.67 5.21
C ASP A 203 8.34 22.64 5.67
N THR A 204 7.88 21.82 4.73
CA THR A 204 6.95 20.72 5.01
C THR A 204 7.45 19.40 4.43
N PHE A 205 7.44 18.34 5.23
CA PHE A 205 7.62 16.96 4.80
C PHE A 205 6.27 16.24 4.71
N ILE A 206 5.98 15.64 3.56
CA ILE A 206 4.83 14.76 3.33
C ILE A 206 5.35 13.32 3.18
N LEU A 207 4.97 12.47 4.12
CA LEU A 207 5.46 11.11 4.26
C LEU A 207 4.34 10.12 3.94
N PHE A 208 4.48 9.39 2.83
CA PHE A 208 3.61 8.25 2.54
C PHE A 208 4.12 7.00 3.26
N SER A 209 3.31 6.43 4.14
CA SER A 209 3.56 5.10 4.73
C SER A 209 2.26 4.37 5.07
N ALA A 210 2.11 3.16 4.50
CA ALA A 210 0.89 2.37 4.66
C ALA A 210 0.68 1.85 6.09
N GLY A 211 1.74 1.34 6.74
CA GLY A 211 1.64 0.63 8.01
C GLY A 211 2.96 0.36 8.72
N ASN A 212 4.08 0.48 8.01
CA ASN A 212 5.42 0.21 8.53
C ASN A 212 6.06 1.51 9.04
N PRO A 213 6.95 1.42 10.05
CA PRO A 213 7.65 2.57 10.60
C PRO A 213 8.83 3.02 9.72
N THR A 214 8.69 3.03 8.39
CA THR A 214 9.80 3.24 7.44
C THR A 214 10.50 4.59 7.59
N HIS A 215 9.78 5.62 8.06
CA HIS A 215 10.32 6.97 8.30
C HIS A 215 10.73 7.21 9.76
N ALA A 216 10.84 6.16 10.59
CA ALA A 216 11.10 6.30 12.02
C ALA A 216 12.42 7.01 12.34
N ASP A 217 13.50 6.65 11.65
CA ASP A 217 14.83 7.20 11.93
C ASP A 217 14.84 8.71 11.66
N PHE A 218 14.35 9.12 10.48
CA PHE A 218 14.13 10.53 10.14
C PHE A 218 13.30 11.27 11.21
N LEU A 219 12.13 10.74 11.57
CA LEU A 219 11.24 11.39 12.54
C LEU A 219 11.78 11.40 13.97
N ASN A 220 12.73 10.53 14.31
CA ASN A 220 13.43 10.60 15.60
C ASN A 220 14.53 11.67 15.55
N SER A 221 15.29 11.75 14.45
CA SER A 221 16.30 12.80 14.26
C SER A 221 15.70 14.22 14.28
N THR A 222 14.46 14.40 13.78
CA THR A 222 13.79 15.72 13.84
C THR A 222 13.47 16.20 15.26
N LYS A 223 13.52 15.33 16.29
CA LYS A 223 13.35 15.73 17.69
C LYS A 223 14.61 16.32 18.31
N GLU A 224 15.77 16.04 17.73
CA GLU A 224 17.08 16.43 18.25
C GLU A 224 17.55 17.78 17.68
N ILE A 225 16.88 18.28 16.65
CA ILE A 225 17.19 19.58 16.02
C ILE A 225 16.38 20.71 16.64
N SER A 226 16.88 21.95 16.50
CA SER A 226 16.21 23.14 17.01
C SER A 226 14.86 23.37 16.33
N LEU A 227 13.92 24.00 17.04
CA LEU A 227 12.58 24.29 16.51
C LEU A 227 12.61 25.13 15.23
N GLU A 228 13.60 26.00 15.04
CA GLU A 228 13.77 26.78 13.81
C GLU A 228 14.16 25.92 12.59
N LYS A 229 14.80 24.78 12.82
CA LYS A 229 15.22 23.83 11.78
C LYS A 229 14.22 22.70 11.54
N LYS A 230 13.29 22.50 12.48
CA LYS A 230 12.37 21.36 12.47
C LYS A 230 11.25 21.60 11.44
N PRO A 231 11.22 20.88 10.31
CA PRO A 231 10.13 21.00 9.35
C PRO A 231 8.84 20.44 9.94
N TYR A 232 7.71 20.90 9.42
CA TYR A 232 6.42 20.30 9.75
C TYR A 232 6.23 18.99 8.98
N THR A 233 5.67 17.99 9.64
CA THR A 233 5.59 16.64 9.11
C THR A 233 4.14 16.17 9.01
N ILE A 234 3.77 15.69 7.82
CA ILE A 234 2.45 15.15 7.51
C ILE A 234 2.61 13.69 7.13
N LEU A 235 1.92 12.80 7.84
CA LEU A 235 1.86 11.37 7.49
C LEU A 235 0.58 11.06 6.72
N ILE A 236 0.73 10.48 5.53
CA ILE A 236 -0.37 9.88 4.77
C ILE A 236 -0.32 8.37 4.94
N THR A 237 -1.41 7.79 5.48
CA THR A 237 -1.47 6.38 5.89
C THR A 237 -2.87 5.80 5.74
N PHE A 238 -3.03 4.50 5.99
CA PHE A 238 -4.35 3.83 6.01
C PHE A 238 -4.82 3.43 7.41
N SER A 239 -4.03 3.74 8.45
CA SER A 239 -4.36 3.35 9.82
C SER A 239 -4.19 4.48 10.81
N ASN A 240 -5.24 4.75 11.58
CA ASN A 240 -5.17 5.64 12.73
C ASN A 240 -4.26 5.11 13.86
N LYS A 241 -3.86 3.83 13.81
CA LYS A 241 -2.93 3.21 14.77
C LYS A 241 -1.49 3.11 14.23
N HIS A 242 -1.14 3.87 13.19
CA HIS A 242 0.19 3.84 12.59
C HIS A 242 1.29 4.11 13.64
N PRO A 243 2.40 3.34 13.66
CA PRO A 243 3.46 3.48 14.67
C PRO A 243 4.09 4.88 14.71
N LEU A 244 4.10 5.59 13.57
CA LEU A 244 4.65 6.95 13.45
C LEU A 244 3.68 8.07 13.83
N ARG A 245 2.41 7.76 14.15
CA ARG A 245 1.37 8.78 14.37
C ARG A 245 1.74 9.84 15.41
N LYS A 246 2.41 9.42 16.49
CA LYS A 246 2.81 10.33 17.59
C LYS A 246 4.10 11.10 17.30
N LEU A 247 4.76 10.81 16.18
CA LEU A 247 6.05 11.39 15.80
C LEU A 247 5.90 12.49 14.76
N VAL A 248 4.70 12.64 14.19
CA VAL A 248 4.39 13.62 13.14
C VAL A 248 3.45 14.69 13.66
N ASP A 249 3.42 15.84 12.98
CA ASP A 249 2.59 16.98 13.36
C ASP A 249 1.14 16.84 12.87
N ALA A 250 0.93 16.18 11.72
CA ALA A 250 -0.39 15.86 11.19
C ALA A 250 -0.47 14.45 10.60
N VAL A 251 -1.68 13.86 10.64
CA VAL A 251 -1.97 12.56 10.00
C VAL A 251 -3.20 12.68 9.12
N ILE A 252 -3.07 12.25 7.87
CA ILE A 252 -4.16 12.03 6.92
C ILE A 252 -4.35 10.52 6.81
N CYS A 253 -5.46 10.01 7.35
CA CYS A 253 -5.80 8.60 7.30
C CYS A 253 -6.79 8.36 6.16
N LEU A 254 -6.34 7.69 5.11
CA LEU A 254 -7.15 7.33 3.95
C LEU A 254 -7.82 5.95 4.16
N PRO A 255 -9.00 5.73 3.59
CA PRO A 255 -9.65 4.43 3.68
C PRO A 255 -9.04 3.45 2.67
N ASN A 256 -8.94 2.17 3.02
CA ASN A 256 -8.56 1.09 2.10
C ASN A 256 -9.62 -0.02 2.07
N TRP A 257 -9.47 -0.93 1.11
CA TRP A 257 -10.39 -2.06 0.92
C TRP A 257 -10.61 -2.89 2.19
N VAL A 258 -9.58 -3.02 3.04
CA VAL A 258 -9.68 -3.72 4.34
C VAL A 258 -10.58 -2.95 5.31
N SER A 259 -10.33 -1.66 5.50
CA SER A 259 -11.12 -0.81 6.41
C SER A 259 -12.57 -0.63 5.96
N LEU A 260 -12.81 -0.70 4.64
CA LEU A 260 -14.11 -0.59 4.01
C LEU A 260 -14.83 -1.95 3.89
N HIS A 261 -14.16 -3.05 4.30
CA HIS A 261 -14.69 -4.41 4.25
C HIS A 261 -15.11 -4.84 2.83
N TYR A 262 -14.36 -4.40 1.82
CA TYR A 262 -14.61 -4.80 0.43
C TYR A 262 -14.20 -6.26 0.21
N PRO A 263 -14.99 -7.03 -0.57
CA PRO A 263 -14.68 -8.43 -0.85
C PRO A 263 -13.59 -8.58 -1.93
N VAL A 264 -13.16 -7.48 -2.55
CA VAL A 264 -12.08 -7.44 -3.54
C VAL A 264 -10.91 -6.63 -3.01
N SER A 265 -9.70 -7.07 -3.32
CA SER A 265 -8.49 -6.33 -3.00
C SER A 265 -8.31 -5.17 -3.97
N VAL A 266 -8.33 -3.94 -3.45
CA VAL A 266 -7.98 -2.74 -4.22
C VAL A 266 -6.59 -2.30 -3.79
N ASP A 267 -5.68 -2.15 -4.75
CA ASP A 267 -4.30 -1.76 -4.45
C ASP A 267 -4.26 -0.41 -3.71
N ASN A 268 -3.49 -0.33 -2.63
CA ASN A 268 -3.37 0.88 -1.79
C ASN A 268 -2.80 2.09 -2.56
N SER A 269 -2.02 1.86 -3.61
CA SER A 269 -1.56 2.93 -4.51
C SER A 269 -2.72 3.59 -5.26
N PHE A 270 -3.80 2.86 -5.55
CA PHE A 270 -5.01 3.46 -6.13
C PHE A 270 -5.62 4.51 -5.19
N THR A 271 -5.77 4.16 -3.91
CA THR A 271 -6.30 5.09 -2.89
C THR A 271 -5.43 6.33 -2.75
N THR A 272 -4.12 6.17 -2.64
CA THR A 272 -3.18 7.29 -2.46
C THR A 272 -3.03 8.14 -3.72
N ASN A 273 -3.05 7.54 -4.92
CA ASN A 273 -3.08 8.29 -6.17
C ASN A 273 -4.40 9.04 -6.35
N THR A 274 -5.52 8.46 -5.95
CA THR A 274 -6.82 9.15 -5.93
C THR A 274 -6.79 10.35 -5.00
N PHE A 275 -6.20 10.20 -3.79
CA PHE A 275 -5.97 11.33 -2.88
C PHE A 275 -5.17 12.44 -3.56
N CYS A 276 -4.03 12.11 -4.19
CA CYS A 276 -3.18 13.10 -4.86
C CYS A 276 -3.96 13.88 -5.94
N ASN A 277 -4.73 13.18 -6.77
CA ASN A 277 -5.53 13.82 -7.83
C ASN A 277 -6.65 14.71 -7.29
N ILE A 278 -7.37 14.26 -6.26
CA ILE A 278 -8.43 15.08 -5.63
C ILE A 278 -7.81 16.33 -4.99
N PHE A 279 -6.72 16.15 -4.24
CA PHE A 279 -6.04 17.26 -3.59
C PHE A 279 -5.46 18.25 -4.62
N PHE A 280 -4.80 17.77 -5.66
CA PHE A 280 -4.25 18.63 -6.72
C PHE A 280 -5.34 19.45 -7.42
N ASN A 281 -6.48 18.83 -7.76
CA ASN A 281 -7.60 19.56 -8.34
C ASN A 281 -8.14 20.64 -7.39
N TYR A 282 -8.28 20.32 -6.11
CA TYR A 282 -8.66 21.30 -5.08
C TYR A 282 -7.64 22.44 -4.99
N LEU A 283 -6.36 22.12 -4.93
CA LEU A 283 -5.26 23.10 -4.83
C LEU A 283 -5.25 24.06 -6.02
N MET A 284 -5.45 23.58 -7.24
CA MET A 284 -5.51 24.43 -8.44
C MET A 284 -6.68 25.42 -8.38
N ASN A 285 -7.84 25.00 -7.91
CA ASN A 285 -8.98 25.91 -7.72
C ASN A 285 -8.68 26.91 -6.60
N PHE A 286 -8.10 26.46 -5.49
CA PHE A 286 -7.72 27.31 -4.36
C PHE A 286 -6.76 28.43 -4.78
N ILE A 287 -5.73 28.10 -5.57
CA ILE A 287 -4.78 29.07 -6.15
C ILE A 287 -5.48 30.01 -7.14
N SER A 288 -6.46 29.54 -7.91
CA SER A 288 -7.16 30.43 -8.85
C SER A 288 -8.07 31.47 -8.19
N GLU A 289 -8.50 31.20 -6.96
CA GLU A 289 -9.37 32.08 -6.18
C GLU A 289 -8.60 33.11 -5.34
N HIS A 290 -7.28 32.96 -5.18
CA HIS A 290 -6.42 33.78 -4.30
C HIS A 290 -5.21 34.35 -5.05
#